data_AF-A0A2E7UK68-F1
#
_entry.id   AF-A0A2E7UK68-F1
#
_cell.length_a   1.000
_cell.length_b   1.000
_cell.length_c   1.000
_cell.angle_alpha   90.00
_cell.angle_beta   90.00
_cell.angle_gamma   90.00
#
_symmetry.space_group_name_H-M   'P 1'
#
loop_
_entity.id
_entity.type
_entity.pdbx_description
1 polymer ?
#
loop_
_entity_poly.entity_id
_entity_poly.type
_entity_poly.pdbx_seq_one_letter_code
_entity_poly.pdbx_strand_id
1 'polypeptide(L)'
;MLTDARATLKELSFLDDPKLSKIPAHEGFVSEYILFREKVLEYVKEHPDKEIFVAGHSLGGALATLASFDIAATLGRPVNTVTFGGPRVGLKEFRMEFEKLPINMYRVVVENDPVARVPGMLIPYEHVGSLIQIKETGDIYTPEDINTAILFTERDFTDHFKSSYYFGVVGLFTNCQNSDYKKCSDENTKELAIAERESQEQFWKKIPLDKVNFPVDKLPIEKIPVTKMLDLKKRLDSLTGKVSVLKPWEQIPWEKVPEDLNAVIPEEKIPW
;
A
#
# COMPACT_ATOMS: atom_id res chain seq x y z
N MET A 1 -18.49 1.08 8.87
CA MET A 1 -17.72 2.29 9.26
C MET A 1 -16.76 2.52 8.11
N LEU A 2 -17.16 3.37 7.16
CA LEU A 2 -16.57 3.51 5.82
C LEU A 2 -15.41 4.52 5.84
N THR A 3 -14.48 4.35 6.78
CA THR A 3 -13.34 5.27 6.96
C THR A 3 -12.26 5.07 5.89
N ASP A 4 -12.25 3.94 5.19
CA ASP A 4 -11.17 3.56 4.25
C ASP A 4 -11.40 3.92 2.77
N ALA A 5 -12.63 4.32 2.39
CA ALA A 5 -12.87 4.93 1.08
C ALA A 5 -12.51 6.43 1.05
N ARG A 6 -12.40 7.05 2.24
CA ARG A 6 -11.92 8.42 2.37
C ARG A 6 -10.40 8.35 2.46
N ALA A 7 -9.73 8.55 1.33
CA ALA A 7 -8.26 8.63 1.26
C ALA A 7 -7.70 9.91 1.96
N THR A 8 -8.40 10.44 2.96
CA THR A 8 -8.04 11.64 3.70
C THR A 8 -6.75 11.40 4.50
N LEU A 9 -5.99 12.48 4.69
CA LEU A 9 -4.68 12.43 5.30
C LEU A 9 -4.71 13.16 6.64
N LYS A 10 -4.05 12.59 7.63
CA LYS A 10 -3.82 13.16 8.95
C LYS A 10 -2.33 13.16 9.25
N GLU A 11 -1.85 14.25 9.84
CA GLU A 11 -0.46 14.35 10.28
C GLU A 11 -0.21 13.40 11.46
N LEU A 12 1.00 12.84 11.55
CA LEU A 12 1.43 11.98 12.66
C LEU A 12 1.76 12.79 13.92
N SER A 13 0.88 13.71 14.32
CA SER A 13 1.10 14.69 15.39
C SER A 13 1.36 14.08 16.78
N PHE A 14 1.20 12.77 16.91
CA PHE A 14 1.51 12.01 18.13
C PHE A 14 3.01 11.73 18.31
N LEU A 15 3.83 11.98 17.28
CA LEU A 15 5.28 11.85 17.34
C LEU A 15 5.91 13.12 17.93
N ASP A 16 6.92 12.95 18.77
CA ASP A 16 7.64 14.09 19.39
C ASP A 16 8.60 14.78 18.41
N ASP A 17 9.08 14.06 17.38
CA ASP A 17 9.97 14.62 16.37
C ASP A 17 9.24 15.69 15.51
N PRO A 18 9.73 16.94 15.45
CA PRO A 18 9.04 18.04 14.75
C PRO A 18 8.91 17.86 13.22
N LYS A 19 9.77 17.04 12.62
CA LYS A 19 9.73 16.71 11.20
C LYS A 19 8.79 15.54 10.96
N LEU A 20 8.90 14.46 11.73
CA LEU A 20 8.06 13.28 11.56
C LEU A 20 6.58 13.56 11.92
N SER A 21 6.34 14.42 12.91
CA SER A 21 4.98 14.79 13.35
C SER A 21 4.12 15.47 12.28
N LYS A 22 4.74 16.02 11.23
CA LYS A 22 4.07 16.69 10.11
C LYS A 22 3.85 15.78 8.90
N ILE A 23 4.35 14.54 8.95
CA ILE A 23 4.19 13.60 7.83
C ILE A 23 2.73 13.18 7.75
N PRO A 24 2.09 13.28 6.56
CA PRO A 24 0.72 12.83 6.39
C PRO A 24 0.65 11.31 6.16
N ALA A 25 -0.29 10.66 6.83
CA ALA A 25 -0.68 9.26 6.61
C ALA A 25 -2.21 9.14 6.56
N HIS A 26 -2.73 7.96 6.20
CA HIS A 26 -4.17 7.72 6.08
C HIS A 26 -4.91 7.99 7.40
N GLU A 27 -5.89 8.88 7.37
CA GLU A 27 -6.57 9.39 8.58
C GLU A 27 -7.24 8.30 9.39
N GLY A 28 -7.91 7.35 8.73
CA GLY A 28 -8.58 6.22 9.38
C GLY A 28 -7.59 5.35 10.17
N PHE A 29 -6.48 4.98 9.52
CA PHE A 29 -5.45 4.12 10.14
C PHE A 29 -4.76 4.83 11.29
N VAL A 30 -4.43 6.11 11.13
CA VAL A 30 -3.84 6.92 12.19
C VAL A 30 -4.78 7.02 13.40
N SER A 31 -6.05 7.28 13.15
CA SER A 31 -7.03 7.45 14.24
C SER A 31 -7.26 6.15 15.01
N GLU A 32 -7.28 5.01 14.31
CA GLU A 32 -7.39 3.69 14.94
C GLU A 32 -6.11 3.33 15.73
N TYR A 33 -4.92 3.55 15.16
CA TYR A 33 -3.65 3.24 15.84
C TYR A 33 -3.49 4.02 17.16
N ILE A 34 -3.88 5.30 17.19
CA ILE A 34 -3.77 6.15 18.39
C ILE A 34 -4.51 5.54 19.59
N LEU A 35 -5.59 4.79 19.38
CA LEU A 35 -6.36 4.16 20.47
C LEU A 35 -5.55 3.14 21.28
N PHE A 36 -4.51 2.55 20.66
CA PHE A 36 -3.69 1.50 21.27
C PHE A 36 -2.24 1.91 21.48
N ARG A 37 -1.83 3.04 20.90
CA ARG A 37 -0.45 3.53 20.86
C ARG A 37 0.25 3.49 22.22
N GLU A 38 -0.35 4.09 23.25
CA GLU A 38 0.29 4.21 24.57
C GLU A 38 0.64 2.83 25.15
N LYS A 39 -0.31 1.88 25.09
CA LYS A 39 -0.10 0.51 25.56
C LYS A 39 0.99 -0.21 24.79
N VAL A 40 1.06 -0.01 23.46
CA VAL A 40 2.11 -0.61 22.63
C VAL A 40 3.48 -0.07 23.04
N LEU A 41 3.63 1.24 23.15
CA LEU A 41 4.91 1.86 23.51
C LEU A 41 5.33 1.52 24.95
N GLU A 42 4.40 1.47 25.89
CA GLU A 42 4.65 1.06 27.27
C GLU A 42 5.14 -0.39 27.32
N TYR A 43 4.42 -1.32 26.68
CA TYR A 43 4.81 -2.73 26.64
C TYR A 43 6.21 -2.93 26.02
N VAL A 44 6.51 -2.21 24.94
CA VAL A 44 7.84 -2.28 24.29
C VAL A 44 8.94 -1.70 25.20
N LYS A 45 8.65 -0.66 25.99
CA LYS A 45 9.60 -0.08 26.96
C LYS A 45 9.88 -1.03 28.13
N GLU A 46 8.88 -1.77 28.59
CA GLU A 46 9.02 -2.75 29.68
C GLU A 46 9.89 -3.96 29.29
N HIS A 47 10.07 -4.21 28.00
CA HIS A 47 10.80 -5.36 27.45
C HIS A 47 12.00 -4.91 26.59
N PRO A 48 13.00 -4.22 27.16
CA PRO A 48 14.10 -3.62 26.40
C PRO A 48 15.06 -4.64 25.78
N ASP A 49 15.10 -5.87 26.30
CA ASP A 49 15.98 -6.97 25.87
C ASP A 49 15.36 -7.88 24.79
N LYS A 50 14.08 -7.68 24.45
CA LYS A 50 13.35 -8.53 23.49
C LYS A 50 13.40 -8.00 22.07
N GLU A 51 13.51 -8.88 21.10
CA GLU A 51 13.28 -8.53 19.69
C GLU A 51 11.80 -8.17 19.47
N ILE A 52 11.56 -7.25 18.54
CA ILE A 52 10.21 -6.74 18.25
C ILE A 52 9.77 -7.30 16.90
N PHE A 53 8.69 -8.08 16.92
CA PHE A 53 8.00 -8.55 15.73
C PHE A 53 6.58 -7.99 15.70
N VAL A 54 6.23 -7.32 14.61
CA VAL A 54 4.89 -6.77 14.37
C VAL A 54 4.31 -7.45 13.14
N ALA A 55 3.08 -7.96 13.25
CA ALA A 55 2.40 -8.57 12.13
C ALA A 55 0.94 -8.14 12.03
N GLY A 56 0.39 -8.16 10.82
CA GLY A 56 -0.99 -7.78 10.60
C GLY A 56 -1.51 -8.14 9.22
N HIS A 57 -2.78 -8.54 9.15
CA HIS A 57 -3.50 -8.80 7.91
C HIS A 57 -4.53 -7.69 7.66
N SER A 58 -4.77 -7.33 6.39
CA SER A 58 -5.77 -6.32 6.01
C SER A 58 -5.54 -4.98 6.72
N LEU A 59 -6.58 -4.39 7.36
CA LEU A 59 -6.48 -3.23 8.25
C LEU A 59 -5.37 -3.40 9.31
N GLY A 60 -5.24 -4.60 9.88
CA GLY A 60 -4.17 -4.91 10.82
C GLY A 60 -2.77 -4.74 10.21
N GLY A 61 -2.61 -4.93 8.90
CA GLY A 61 -1.36 -4.65 8.19
C GLY A 61 -1.03 -3.15 8.14
N ALA A 62 -2.04 -2.30 7.99
CA ALA A 62 -1.84 -0.85 8.08
C ALA A 62 -1.46 -0.43 9.51
N LEU A 63 -2.13 -0.98 10.52
CA LEU A 63 -1.81 -0.71 11.93
C LEU A 63 -0.42 -1.23 12.30
N ALA A 64 -0.03 -2.41 11.80
CA ALA A 64 1.32 -2.95 11.97
C ALA A 64 2.39 -2.04 11.37
N THR A 65 2.12 -1.44 10.20
CA THR A 65 3.02 -0.49 9.55
C THR A 65 3.18 0.78 10.39
N LEU A 66 2.08 1.34 10.89
CA LEU A 66 2.10 2.53 11.76
C LEU A 66 2.80 2.25 13.10
N ALA A 67 2.51 1.12 13.73
CA ALA A 67 3.14 0.70 14.98
C ALA A 67 4.66 0.56 14.82
N SER A 68 5.10 -0.06 13.73
CA SER A 68 6.53 -0.25 13.45
C SER A 68 7.24 1.08 13.23
N PHE A 69 6.60 2.00 12.51
CA PHE A 69 7.10 3.36 12.32
C PHE A 69 7.22 4.12 13.65
N ASP A 70 6.18 4.10 14.49
CA ASP A 70 6.16 4.82 15.77
C ASP A 70 7.14 4.21 16.80
N ILE A 71 7.21 2.89 16.91
CA ILE A 71 8.19 2.22 17.79
C ILE A 71 9.62 2.62 17.39
N ALA A 72 9.94 2.55 16.10
CA ALA A 72 11.28 2.86 15.62
C ALA A 72 11.60 4.36 15.73
N ALA A 73 10.64 5.24 15.44
CA ALA A 73 10.81 6.69 15.54
C ALA A 73 10.89 7.19 16.99
N THR A 74 10.03 6.67 17.87
CA THR A 74 9.90 7.15 19.26
C THR A 74 10.92 6.49 20.19
N LEU A 75 11.22 5.20 19.98
CA LEU A 75 12.10 4.43 20.88
C LEU A 75 13.47 4.14 20.28
N GLY A 76 13.68 4.40 18.99
CA GLY A 76 14.94 4.08 18.30
C GLY A 76 15.24 2.57 18.24
N ARG A 77 14.23 1.71 18.46
CA ARG A 77 14.41 0.25 18.53
C ARG A 77 14.24 -0.39 17.15
N PRO A 78 15.07 -1.40 16.81
CA PRO A 78 14.85 -2.18 15.60
C PRO A 78 13.53 -2.96 15.62
N VAL A 79 12.83 -3.00 14.49
CA VAL A 79 11.53 -3.68 14.37
C VAL A 79 11.50 -4.59 13.14
N ASN A 80 11.12 -5.85 13.34
CA ASN A 80 10.82 -6.79 12.25
C ASN A 80 9.30 -6.80 11.99
N THR A 81 8.89 -6.59 10.75
CA THR A 81 7.48 -6.40 10.38
C THR A 81 7.10 -7.31 9.23
N VAL A 82 5.98 -8.02 9.36
CA VAL A 82 5.40 -8.80 8.25
C VAL A 82 3.91 -8.50 8.13
N THR A 83 3.47 -8.03 6.97
CA THR A 83 2.04 -7.80 6.72
C THR A 83 1.51 -8.69 5.62
N PHE A 84 0.21 -8.97 5.65
CA PHE A 84 -0.50 -9.82 4.69
C PHE A 84 -1.68 -9.04 4.11
N GLY A 85 -1.66 -8.72 2.82
CA GLY A 85 -2.74 -7.93 2.20
C GLY A 85 -2.94 -6.55 2.81
N GLY A 86 -1.87 -5.97 3.37
CA GLY A 86 -1.94 -4.66 4.01
C GLY A 86 -2.09 -3.54 2.97
N PRO A 87 -3.00 -2.57 3.18
CA PRO A 87 -3.14 -1.42 2.28
C PRO A 87 -1.99 -0.42 2.46
N ARG A 88 -1.88 0.55 1.54
CA ARG A 88 -0.91 1.65 1.63
C ARG A 88 -1.24 2.58 2.79
N VAL A 89 -0.22 3.04 3.51
CA VAL A 89 -0.43 3.80 4.75
C VAL A 89 -0.13 5.29 4.58
N GLY A 90 0.88 5.64 3.80
CA GLY A 90 1.33 7.02 3.69
C GLY A 90 1.73 7.42 2.28
N LEU A 91 2.13 8.68 2.15
CA LEU A 91 2.65 9.23 0.91
C LEU A 91 4.15 8.94 0.74
N LYS A 92 4.72 9.45 -0.35
CA LYS A 92 6.15 9.41 -0.65
C LYS A 92 7.03 9.85 0.52
N GLU A 93 6.63 10.91 1.23
CA GLU A 93 7.36 11.46 2.37
C GLU A 93 7.37 10.47 3.55
N PHE A 94 6.23 9.82 3.82
CA PHE A 94 6.15 8.76 4.83
C PHE A 94 7.10 7.61 4.48
N ARG A 95 7.08 7.15 3.23
CA ARG A 95 7.95 6.08 2.75
C ARG A 95 9.44 6.44 2.85
N MET A 96 9.82 7.67 2.50
CA MET A 96 11.19 8.16 2.63
C MET A 96 11.72 8.17 4.06
N GLU A 97 10.89 8.56 5.03
CA GLU A 97 11.31 8.57 6.44
C GLU A 97 11.25 7.17 7.05
N PHE A 98 10.30 6.32 6.62
CA PHE A 98 10.23 4.92 7.02
C PHE A 98 11.50 4.16 6.65
N GLU A 99 12.01 4.34 5.41
CA GLU A 99 13.23 3.68 4.92
C GLU A 99 14.51 4.12 5.65
N LYS A 100 14.47 5.17 6.47
CA LYS A 100 15.61 5.63 7.29
C LYS A 100 15.64 5.04 8.69
N LEU A 101 14.50 4.49 9.14
CA LEU A 101 14.36 3.90 10.47
C LEU A 101 14.87 2.46 10.46
N PRO A 102 15.25 1.90 11.63
CA PRO A 102 15.72 0.51 11.75
C PRO A 102 14.56 -0.50 11.64
N ILE A 103 13.82 -0.46 10.53
CA ILE A 103 12.67 -1.31 10.29
C ILE A 103 12.98 -2.29 9.15
N ASN A 104 12.88 -3.58 9.45
CA ASN A 104 12.92 -4.64 8.46
C ASN A 104 11.48 -5.08 8.16
N MET A 105 10.95 -4.75 6.99
CA MET A 105 9.54 -4.99 6.66
C MET A 105 9.37 -5.78 5.35
N TYR A 106 8.62 -6.88 5.42
CA TYR A 106 8.13 -7.61 4.26
C TYR A 106 6.60 -7.52 4.18
N ARG A 107 6.10 -7.22 3.00
CA ARG A 107 4.67 -7.27 2.69
C ARG A 107 4.39 -8.50 1.83
N VAL A 108 3.58 -9.41 2.31
CA VAL A 108 3.07 -10.54 1.54
C VAL A 108 1.78 -10.11 0.87
N VAL A 109 1.68 -10.34 -0.44
CA VAL A 109 0.48 -10.06 -1.25
C VAL A 109 0.19 -11.31 -2.08
N VAL A 110 -1.04 -11.82 -1.99
CA VAL A 110 -1.47 -12.95 -2.81
C VAL A 110 -2.13 -12.45 -4.09
N GLU A 111 -1.69 -13.01 -5.21
CA GLU A 111 -2.29 -12.85 -6.54
C GLU A 111 -2.63 -11.37 -6.84
N ASN A 112 -3.92 -11.05 -6.96
CA ASN A 112 -4.42 -9.74 -7.35
C ASN A 112 -5.15 -9.04 -6.20
N ASP A 113 -4.86 -9.39 -4.94
CA ASP A 113 -5.55 -8.88 -3.75
C ASP A 113 -5.81 -7.36 -3.86
N PRO A 114 -7.09 -6.96 -3.97
CA PRO A 114 -7.45 -5.57 -4.19
C PRO A 114 -7.17 -4.67 -2.98
N VAL A 115 -7.14 -5.22 -1.77
CA VAL A 115 -6.89 -4.44 -0.54
C VAL A 115 -5.44 -3.97 -0.49
N ALA A 116 -4.50 -4.83 -0.91
CA ALA A 116 -3.09 -4.48 -1.01
C ALA A 116 -2.81 -3.36 -2.02
N ARG A 117 -3.78 -3.02 -2.88
CA ARG A 117 -3.62 -2.01 -3.92
C ARG A 117 -4.31 -0.69 -3.58
N VAL A 118 -5.01 -0.57 -2.45
CA VAL A 118 -5.63 0.69 -2.00
C VAL A 118 -4.89 1.26 -0.78
N PRO A 119 -5.08 2.55 -0.45
CA PRO A 119 -5.53 3.64 -1.32
C PRO A 119 -4.50 3.95 -2.42
N GLY A 120 -4.90 4.69 -3.46
CA GLY A 120 -3.97 5.02 -4.55
C GLY A 120 -4.58 5.57 -5.84
N MET A 121 -5.91 5.53 -5.98
CA MET A 121 -6.61 5.96 -7.21
C MET A 121 -6.67 7.47 -7.41
N LEU A 122 -6.73 8.25 -6.33
CA LEU A 122 -6.87 9.71 -6.34
C LEU A 122 -5.72 10.44 -5.64
N ILE A 123 -5.12 9.79 -4.66
CA ILE A 123 -4.01 10.32 -3.86
C ILE A 123 -2.84 9.33 -4.00
N PRO A 124 -1.61 9.81 -4.23
CA PRO A 124 -0.46 8.97 -4.56
C PRO A 124 0.17 8.39 -3.29
N TYR A 125 -0.58 7.52 -2.61
CA TYR A 125 -0.04 6.71 -1.53
C TYR A 125 1.03 5.75 -2.08
N GLU A 126 2.08 5.53 -1.31
CA GLU A 126 3.18 4.62 -1.64
C GLU A 126 3.25 3.52 -0.58
N HIS A 127 3.63 2.32 -1.03
CA HIS A 127 3.99 1.24 -0.12
C HIS A 127 5.40 1.43 0.44
N VAL A 128 5.61 0.89 1.64
CA VAL A 128 6.90 0.78 2.33
C VAL A 128 7.36 -0.68 2.36
N GLY A 129 8.64 -0.90 2.70
CA GLY A 129 9.21 -2.24 2.85
C GLY A 129 9.37 -2.99 1.53
N SER A 130 9.82 -4.23 1.65
CA SER A 130 9.98 -5.18 0.54
C SER A 130 8.66 -5.88 0.21
N LEU A 131 8.48 -6.31 -1.03
CA LEU A 131 7.27 -6.99 -1.52
C LEU A 131 7.55 -8.46 -1.78
N ILE A 132 6.73 -9.33 -1.23
CA ILE A 132 6.62 -10.75 -1.56
C ILE A 132 5.23 -10.94 -2.18
N GLN A 133 5.14 -10.71 -3.49
CA GLN A 133 3.91 -11.00 -4.22
C GLN A 133 3.98 -12.43 -4.75
N ILE A 134 3.01 -13.25 -4.37
CA ILE A 134 2.99 -14.69 -4.62
C ILE A 134 1.65 -15.14 -5.18
N LYS A 135 1.69 -16.22 -5.96
CA LYS A 135 0.49 -16.97 -6.34
C LYS A 135 -0.04 -17.76 -5.14
N GLU A 136 -1.28 -18.27 -5.22
CA GLU A 136 -1.79 -19.19 -4.18
C GLU A 136 -0.96 -20.48 -4.11
N THR A 137 -0.30 -20.86 -5.21
CA THR A 137 0.70 -21.95 -5.25
C THR A 137 2.02 -21.63 -4.56
N GLY A 138 2.22 -20.38 -4.13
CA GLY A 138 3.45 -19.88 -3.51
C GLY A 138 4.56 -19.52 -4.49
N ASP A 139 4.30 -19.51 -5.80
CA ASP A 139 5.27 -19.02 -6.77
C ASP A 139 5.33 -17.48 -6.73
N ILE A 140 6.52 -16.93 -6.52
CA ILE A 140 6.80 -15.50 -6.50
C ILE A 140 6.68 -14.92 -7.92
N TYR A 141 6.01 -13.77 -8.01
CA TYR A 141 5.89 -12.99 -9.23
C TYR A 141 7.26 -12.49 -9.72
N THR A 142 7.38 -12.19 -11.01
CA THR A 142 8.55 -11.43 -11.51
C THR A 142 8.19 -9.94 -11.62
N PRO A 143 9.18 -9.03 -11.60
CA PRO A 143 8.92 -7.60 -11.75
C PRO A 143 8.08 -7.23 -12.98
N GLU A 144 8.21 -7.97 -14.08
CA GLU A 144 7.46 -7.76 -15.32
C GLU A 144 5.97 -8.10 -15.20
N ASP A 145 5.63 -9.00 -14.28
CA ASP A 145 4.24 -9.45 -14.04
C ASP A 145 3.48 -8.50 -13.08
N ILE A 146 4.18 -7.54 -12.45
CA ILE A 146 3.58 -6.65 -11.45
C ILE A 146 2.65 -5.63 -12.10
N ASN A 147 1.37 -5.75 -11.77
CA ASN A 147 0.33 -4.79 -12.17
C ASN A 147 -0.47 -4.32 -10.95
N THR A 148 -0.47 -3.02 -10.68
CA THR A 148 -1.21 -2.41 -9.55
C THR A 148 -2.40 -1.58 -10.00
N ALA A 149 -2.72 -1.56 -11.30
CA ALA A 149 -3.81 -0.78 -11.85
C ALA A 149 -5.17 -1.34 -11.43
N ILE A 150 -5.72 -0.75 -10.37
CA ILE A 150 -7.01 -1.10 -9.78
C ILE A 150 -8.16 -0.86 -10.75
N LEU A 151 -8.27 0.33 -11.36
CA LEU A 151 -9.49 0.76 -12.07
C LEU A 151 -9.94 -0.13 -13.24
N PHE A 152 -9.09 -1.04 -13.71
CA PHE A 152 -9.29 -1.80 -14.94
C PHE A 152 -9.45 -3.31 -14.72
N THR A 153 -9.59 -3.74 -13.47
CA THR A 153 -9.69 -5.16 -13.08
C THR A 153 -10.97 -5.42 -12.31
N GLU A 154 -11.67 -6.51 -12.65
CA GLU A 154 -12.74 -7.05 -11.81
C GLU A 154 -12.16 -7.36 -10.43
N ARG A 155 -12.91 -6.98 -9.39
CA ARG A 155 -12.49 -7.12 -8.00
C ARG A 155 -12.89 -8.48 -7.47
N ASP A 156 -11.90 -9.35 -7.39
CA ASP A 156 -12.01 -10.58 -6.61
C ASP A 156 -11.36 -10.39 -5.24
N PHE A 157 -12.16 -10.53 -4.18
CA PHE A 157 -11.69 -10.42 -2.80
C PHE A 157 -11.32 -11.80 -2.20
N THR A 158 -11.48 -12.90 -2.95
CA THR A 158 -11.08 -14.22 -2.47
C THR A 158 -9.58 -14.30 -2.21
N ASP A 159 -8.76 -13.60 -2.99
CA ASP A 159 -7.32 -13.42 -2.76
C ASP A 159 -7.01 -12.76 -1.40
N HIS A 160 -7.95 -11.97 -0.86
CA HIS A 160 -7.77 -11.27 0.41
C HIS A 160 -7.96 -12.18 1.63
N PHE A 161 -8.59 -13.35 1.47
CA PHE A 161 -8.86 -14.24 2.60
C PHE A 161 -7.58 -14.78 3.22
N LYS A 162 -7.58 -14.90 4.57
CA LYS A 162 -6.46 -15.48 5.33
C LYS A 162 -6.08 -16.89 4.86
N SER A 163 -7.04 -17.66 4.34
CA SER A 163 -6.79 -18.98 3.74
C SER A 163 -5.87 -18.90 2.52
N SER A 164 -6.12 -17.95 1.63
CA SER A 164 -5.33 -17.74 0.40
C SER A 164 -3.89 -17.35 0.77
N TYR A 165 -3.74 -16.45 1.76
CA TYR A 165 -2.44 -16.12 2.35
C TYR A 165 -1.75 -17.32 3.01
N TYR A 166 -2.48 -18.13 3.77
CA TYR A 166 -1.94 -19.33 4.39
C TYR A 166 -1.41 -20.32 3.34
N PHE A 167 -2.20 -20.64 2.31
CA PHE A 167 -1.79 -21.55 1.24
C PHE A 167 -0.61 -21.00 0.44
N GLY A 168 -0.65 -19.72 0.08
CA GLY A 168 0.46 -19.06 -0.60
C GLY A 168 1.77 -19.13 0.19
N VAL A 169 1.73 -18.85 1.50
CA VAL A 169 2.94 -18.90 2.35
C VAL A 169 3.46 -20.33 2.52
N VAL A 170 2.59 -21.33 2.68
CA VAL A 170 3.00 -22.74 2.73
C VAL A 170 3.61 -23.20 1.41
N GLY A 171 3.02 -22.80 0.27
CA GLY A 171 3.56 -23.05 -1.05
C GLY A 171 4.92 -22.39 -1.24
N LEU A 172 5.06 -21.13 -0.81
CA LEU A 172 6.31 -20.37 -0.88
C LEU A 172 7.40 -21.05 -0.07
N PHE A 173 7.10 -21.45 1.17
CA PHE A 173 8.04 -22.18 2.02
C PHE A 173 8.52 -23.46 1.31
N THR A 174 7.60 -24.24 0.74
CA THR A 174 7.91 -25.46 -0.01
C THR A 174 8.80 -25.18 -1.23
N ASN A 175 8.49 -24.14 -1.99
CA ASN A 175 9.28 -23.73 -3.15
C ASN A 175 10.69 -23.30 -2.72
N CYS A 176 10.83 -22.50 -1.67
CA CYS A 176 12.15 -22.05 -1.19
C CYS A 176 13.01 -23.18 -0.61
N GLN A 177 12.43 -24.31 -0.18
CA GLN A 177 13.22 -25.50 0.21
C GLN A 177 13.85 -26.21 -1.00
N ASN A 178 13.31 -26.00 -2.21
CA ASN A 178 13.88 -26.54 -3.43
C ASN A 178 15.07 -25.69 -3.88
N SER A 179 16.26 -26.28 -3.94
CA SER A 179 17.49 -25.59 -4.36
C SER A 179 17.42 -25.02 -5.78
N ASP A 180 16.57 -25.56 -6.64
CA ASP A 180 16.38 -25.09 -8.01
C ASP A 180 15.50 -23.85 -8.09
N TYR A 181 14.75 -23.55 -7.04
CA TYR A 181 13.88 -22.39 -6.97
C TYR A 181 14.65 -21.13 -6.56
N LYS A 182 15.08 -20.35 -7.56
CA LYS A 182 15.96 -19.19 -7.36
C LYS A 182 15.24 -17.89 -6.98
N LYS A 183 13.90 -17.89 -6.89
CA LYS A 183 13.14 -16.65 -6.65
C LYS A 183 13.15 -16.19 -5.19
N CYS A 184 13.55 -17.03 -4.23
CA CYS A 184 13.60 -16.66 -2.81
C CYS A 184 14.88 -15.89 -2.49
N SER A 185 14.88 -14.57 -2.70
CA SER A 185 15.98 -13.68 -2.35
C SER A 185 15.50 -12.30 -1.93
N ASP A 186 16.24 -11.64 -1.04
CA ASP A 186 15.94 -10.27 -0.62
C ASP A 186 15.98 -9.27 -1.78
N GLU A 187 16.88 -9.50 -2.74
CA GLU A 187 17.00 -8.68 -3.95
C GLU A 187 15.69 -8.70 -4.76
N ASN A 188 15.15 -9.89 -5.01
CA ASN A 188 13.88 -10.03 -5.72
C ASN A 188 12.75 -9.30 -4.98
N THR A 189 12.68 -9.41 -3.65
CA THR A 189 11.61 -8.72 -2.90
C THR A 189 11.68 -7.18 -3.00
N LYS A 190 12.90 -6.63 -3.13
CA LYS A 190 13.11 -5.19 -3.34
C LYS A 190 12.77 -4.78 -4.78
N GLU A 191 13.14 -5.59 -5.77
CA GLU A 191 12.79 -5.36 -7.17
C GLU A 191 11.27 -5.37 -7.37
N LEU A 192 10.55 -6.31 -6.74
CA LEU A 192 9.09 -6.33 -6.77
C LEU A 192 8.48 -5.06 -6.14
N ALA A 193 9.03 -4.58 -5.02
CA ALA A 193 8.56 -3.34 -4.40
C ALA A 193 8.85 -2.09 -5.28
N ILE A 194 9.92 -2.10 -6.06
CA ILE A 194 10.21 -1.05 -7.05
C ILE A 194 9.19 -1.14 -8.20
N ALA A 195 9.01 -2.33 -8.78
CA ALA A 195 8.06 -2.56 -9.86
C ALA A 195 6.62 -2.18 -9.48
N GLU A 196 6.20 -2.47 -8.25
CA GLU A 196 4.89 -2.09 -7.72
C GLU A 196 4.70 -0.56 -7.69
N ARG A 197 5.73 0.18 -7.26
CA ARG A 197 5.70 1.65 -7.24
C ARG A 197 5.72 2.23 -8.66
N GLU A 198 6.53 1.69 -9.56
CA GLU A 198 6.57 2.10 -10.96
C GLU A 198 5.24 1.84 -11.68
N SER A 199 4.63 0.67 -11.46
CA SER A 199 3.31 0.30 -12.00
C SER A 199 2.24 1.32 -11.59
N GLN A 200 2.27 1.74 -10.32
CA GLN A 200 1.37 2.76 -9.78
C GLN A 200 1.63 4.16 -10.38
N GLU A 201 2.89 4.57 -10.56
CA GLU A 201 3.22 5.86 -11.18
C GLU A 201 2.82 5.91 -12.67
N GLN A 202 3.00 4.82 -13.39
CA GLN A 202 2.60 4.72 -14.81
C GLN A 202 1.10 4.80 -15.00
N PHE A 203 0.32 4.24 -14.06
CA PHE A 203 -1.13 4.38 -14.05
C PHE A 203 -1.54 5.86 -14.13
N TRP A 204 -0.91 6.75 -13.34
CA TRP A 204 -1.18 8.18 -13.35
C TRP A 204 -0.81 8.90 -14.64
N LYS A 205 0.28 8.49 -15.29
CA LYS A 205 0.71 9.07 -16.57
C LYS A 205 -0.26 8.77 -17.72
N LYS A 206 -1.02 7.68 -17.58
CA LYS A 206 -1.88 7.18 -18.65
C LYS A 206 -3.31 7.69 -18.57
N ILE A 207 -3.80 8.22 -17.44
CA ILE A 207 -5.14 8.80 -17.35
C ILE A 207 -5.23 10.02 -18.28
N PRO A 208 -5.95 9.95 -19.41
CA PRO A 208 -6.17 11.11 -20.26
C PRO A 208 -7.22 11.98 -19.56
N LEU A 209 -6.78 12.93 -18.74
CA LEU A 209 -7.65 13.82 -17.97
C LEU A 209 -8.61 14.62 -18.86
N ASP A 210 -8.27 14.75 -20.15
CA ASP A 210 -9.04 15.37 -21.21
C ASP A 210 -10.11 14.45 -21.82
N LYS A 211 -9.95 13.11 -21.72
CA LYS A 211 -10.89 12.11 -22.29
C LYS A 211 -11.70 11.35 -21.26
N VAL A 212 -11.19 11.24 -20.04
CA VAL A 212 -12.00 10.76 -18.92
C VAL A 212 -12.77 11.97 -18.44
N ASN A 213 -14.08 12.00 -18.72
CA ASN A 213 -15.02 12.84 -17.98
C ASN A 213 -15.13 12.24 -16.56
N PHE A 214 -14.01 12.24 -15.83
CA PHE A 214 -13.93 11.85 -14.45
C PHE A 214 -14.94 12.76 -13.78
N PRO A 215 -16.03 12.23 -13.20
CA PRO A 215 -17.02 13.09 -12.62
C PRO A 215 -16.41 13.59 -11.32
N VAL A 216 -15.53 14.59 -11.42
CA VAL A 216 -14.89 15.24 -10.29
C VAL A 216 -16.03 15.63 -9.36
N ASP A 217 -17.10 16.20 -9.90
CA ASP A 217 -18.35 16.57 -9.23
C ASP A 217 -19.11 15.43 -8.52
N LYS A 218 -18.89 14.16 -8.91
CA LYS A 218 -19.44 12.97 -8.23
C LYS A 218 -18.42 12.23 -7.37
N LEU A 219 -17.12 12.57 -7.46
CA LEU A 219 -16.22 12.29 -6.35
C LEU A 219 -16.80 13.02 -5.15
N PRO A 220 -16.73 12.46 -3.94
CA PRO A 220 -17.12 13.21 -2.76
C PRO A 220 -16.08 14.32 -2.49
N ILE A 221 -16.00 15.33 -3.37
CA ILE A 221 -15.09 16.48 -3.30
C ILE A 221 -15.36 17.27 -2.03
N GLU A 222 -16.60 17.30 -1.55
CA GLU A 222 -16.97 17.89 -0.27
C GLU A 222 -16.19 17.29 0.91
N LYS A 223 -15.53 16.13 0.72
CA LYS A 223 -14.70 15.44 1.71
C LYS A 223 -13.19 15.55 1.44
N ILE A 224 -12.77 16.27 0.40
CA ILE A 224 -11.36 16.53 0.05
C ILE A 224 -11.10 18.03 0.27
N PRO A 225 -10.18 18.42 1.18
CA PRO A 225 -9.89 19.83 1.42
C PRO A 225 -9.49 20.55 0.13
N VAL A 226 -10.12 21.71 -0.16
CA VAL A 226 -9.93 22.52 -1.39
C VAL A 226 -8.45 22.83 -1.66
N THR A 227 -7.63 22.96 -0.63
CA THR A 227 -6.18 23.18 -0.73
C THR A 227 -5.43 22.03 -1.42
N LYS A 228 -5.97 20.80 -1.38
CA LYS A 228 -5.39 19.59 -1.99
C LYS A 228 -5.83 19.36 -3.43
N MET A 229 -6.97 19.93 -3.86
CA MET A 229 -7.35 19.98 -5.28
C MET A 229 -6.36 20.82 -6.10
N LEU A 230 -5.83 21.90 -5.51
CA LEU A 230 -4.81 22.75 -6.12
C LEU A 230 -3.47 22.03 -6.32
N ASP A 231 -3.10 21.15 -5.40
CA ASP A 231 -1.87 20.34 -5.49
C ASP A 231 -2.02 19.20 -6.50
N LEU A 232 -3.20 18.57 -6.54
CA LEU A 232 -3.55 17.60 -7.57
C LEU A 232 -3.49 18.23 -8.96
N LYS A 233 -4.07 19.42 -9.14
CA LYS A 233 -4.03 20.18 -10.40
C LYS A 233 -2.59 20.54 -10.81
N LYS A 234 -1.78 21.09 -9.88
CA LYS A 234 -0.35 21.38 -10.13
C LYS A 234 0.45 20.13 -10.53
N ARG A 235 0.14 18.99 -9.93
CA ARG A 235 0.83 17.72 -10.22
C ARG A 235 0.42 17.17 -11.59
N LEU A 236 -0.85 17.26 -11.95
CA LEU A 236 -1.35 16.91 -13.28
C LEU A 236 -0.72 17.82 -14.36
N ASP A 237 -0.58 19.12 -14.08
CA ASP A 237 0.12 20.08 -14.93
C ASP A 237 1.65 19.82 -15.04
N SER A 238 2.24 19.09 -14.09
CA SER A 238 3.67 18.73 -14.11
C SER A 238 3.98 17.42 -14.86
N LEU A 239 2.94 16.61 -15.12
CA LEU A 239 3.02 15.31 -15.78
C LEU A 239 2.80 15.40 -17.29
N THR A 240 2.28 16.52 -17.79
CA THR A 240 2.10 16.84 -19.20
C THR A 240 3.44 17.15 -19.86
N GLY A 241 4.21 16.11 -20.24
CA GLY A 241 5.39 16.32 -21.11
C GLY A 241 6.52 15.29 -21.11
N LYS A 242 6.41 14.15 -20.42
CA LYS A 242 7.47 13.12 -20.43
C LYS A 242 6.98 11.78 -20.96
N VAL A 243 7.17 11.56 -22.26
CA VAL A 243 6.94 10.27 -22.94
C VAL A 243 8.30 9.60 -23.17
N SER A 244 8.46 8.38 -22.67
CA SER A 244 9.55 7.46 -23.05
C SER A 244 8.96 6.12 -23.49
N VAL A 245 9.71 5.42 -24.34
CA VAL A 245 9.33 4.25 -25.16
C VAL A 245 8.62 3.12 -24.38
N LEU A 246 7.67 2.51 -25.07
CA LEU A 246 6.57 1.71 -24.55
C LEU A 246 6.90 0.20 -24.33
N LYS A 247 6.50 -0.39 -23.18
CA LYS A 247 6.54 -1.82 -22.76
C LYS A 247 5.17 -2.55 -22.91
N PRO A 248 5.13 -3.91 -22.94
CA PRO A 248 3.96 -4.70 -23.40
C PRO A 248 2.61 -4.50 -22.69
N TRP A 249 2.56 -3.95 -21.47
CA TRP A 249 1.33 -3.66 -20.72
C TRP A 249 0.69 -2.30 -21.06
N GLU A 250 1.02 -1.73 -22.23
CA GLU A 250 0.57 -0.40 -22.67
C GLU A 250 -0.63 -0.37 -23.58
N GLN A 251 -1.29 -1.50 -23.80
CA GLN A 251 -2.61 -1.54 -24.40
C GLN A 251 -3.66 -1.49 -23.29
N ILE A 252 -3.81 -0.33 -22.64
CA ILE A 252 -4.95 -0.10 -21.73
C ILE A 252 -6.21 0.02 -22.60
N PRO A 253 -7.18 -0.91 -22.53
CA PRO A 253 -8.40 -0.83 -23.31
C PRO A 253 -9.33 0.18 -22.64
N TRP A 254 -9.16 1.46 -22.98
CA TRP A 254 -9.95 2.58 -22.44
C TRP A 254 -11.47 2.37 -22.56
N GLU A 255 -11.92 1.56 -23.52
CA GLU A 255 -13.33 1.21 -23.68
C GLU A 255 -13.88 0.30 -22.56
N LYS A 256 -13.00 -0.34 -21.77
CA LYS A 256 -13.39 -1.26 -20.68
C LYS A 256 -13.38 -0.61 -19.31
N VAL A 257 -13.08 0.70 -19.22
CA VAL A 257 -13.11 1.45 -17.96
C VAL A 257 -14.56 1.73 -17.59
N PRO A 258 -15.07 1.25 -16.44
CA PRO A 258 -16.46 1.50 -16.05
C PRO A 258 -16.70 3.00 -15.79
N GLU A 259 -17.81 3.53 -16.31
CA GLU A 259 -18.20 4.94 -16.09
C GLU A 259 -18.62 5.22 -14.63
N ASP A 260 -18.97 4.17 -13.87
CA ASP A 260 -19.36 4.23 -12.46
C ASP A 260 -18.38 3.44 -11.59
N LEU A 261 -17.62 4.15 -10.74
CA LEU A 261 -16.67 3.59 -9.78
C LEU A 261 -17.34 2.74 -8.69
N ASN A 262 -18.59 3.03 -8.32
CA ASN A 262 -19.33 2.28 -7.31
C ASN A 262 -19.75 0.89 -7.82
N ALA A 263 -19.88 0.72 -9.14
CA ALA A 263 -20.14 -0.58 -9.76
C ALA A 263 -18.91 -1.52 -9.69
N VAL A 264 -17.72 -0.97 -9.40
CA VAL A 264 -16.45 -1.72 -9.38
C VAL A 264 -16.10 -2.24 -7.98
N ILE A 265 -16.60 -1.62 -6.92
CA ILE A 265 -16.31 -1.99 -5.51
C ILE A 265 -17.60 -1.98 -4.67
N PRO A 266 -18.41 -3.05 -4.70
CA PRO A 266 -19.56 -3.16 -3.80
C PRO A 266 -19.08 -3.33 -2.37
N GLU A 267 -19.47 -2.42 -1.47
CA GLU A 267 -19.04 -2.42 -0.06
C GLU A 267 -19.37 -3.75 0.63
N GLU A 268 -20.49 -4.40 0.27
CA GLU A 268 -20.94 -5.64 0.90
C GLU A 268 -20.06 -6.86 0.55
N LYS A 269 -19.20 -6.73 -0.46
CA LYS A 269 -18.28 -7.79 -0.90
C LYS A 269 -16.87 -7.63 -0.32
N ILE A 270 -16.59 -6.56 0.43
CA ILE A 270 -15.30 -6.34 1.08
C ILE A 270 -15.28 -7.19 2.35
N PRO A 271 -14.41 -8.21 2.46
CA PRO A 271 -14.32 -9.00 3.66
C PRO A 271 -13.52 -8.21 4.71
N TRP A 272 -14.22 -7.49 5.58
CA TRP A 272 -13.67 -6.98 6.83
C TRP A 272 -13.33 -8.11 7.80
#